data_AF-A0A0C3RAZ0-F1
#
_entry.id   AF-A0A0C3RAZ0-F1
#
_cell.length_a   1.000
_cell.length_b   1.000
_cell.length_c   1.000
_cell.angle_alpha   90.00
_cell.angle_beta   90.00
_cell.angle_gamma   90.00
#
_symmetry.space_group_name_H-M   'P 1'
#
loop_
_entity.id
_entity.type
_entity.pdbx_description
1 polymer ?
#
loop_
_entity_poly.entity_id
_entity_poly.type
_entity_poly.pdbx_seq_one_letter_code
_entity_poly.pdbx_strand_id
1 'polypeptide(L)'
;MATAVERIVVQATPQEKKMIMLKAKKLGLPVAELMRRGATAYESAEADEELGILADKAKAAADRASGSIDEVLAFVEASNKRIAELEAEASRNMSEAI
;
A
#
# COMPACT_ATOMS: atom_id res chain seq x y z
N MET A 1 11.22 31.68 19.69
CA MET A 1 11.42 30.22 19.58
C MET A 1 11.40 29.64 20.98
N ALA A 2 10.47 28.76 21.30
CA ALA A 2 10.41 28.13 22.62
C ALA A 2 11.55 27.09 22.72
N THR A 3 12.54 27.35 23.56
CA THR A 3 13.59 26.37 23.89
C THR A 3 12.99 25.27 24.75
N ALA A 4 13.13 24.01 24.34
CA ALA A 4 12.66 22.86 25.11
C ALA A 4 13.52 22.67 26.37
N VAL A 5 13.15 23.34 27.46
CA VAL A 5 13.86 23.34 28.75
C VAL A 5 13.25 22.39 29.78
N GLU A 6 12.01 21.95 29.56
CA GLU A 6 11.30 21.05 30.46
C GLU A 6 11.89 19.63 30.45
N ARG A 7 11.92 18.98 31.62
CA ARG A 7 12.48 17.64 31.81
C ARG A 7 11.42 16.66 32.29
N ILE A 8 11.30 15.54 31.58
CA ILE A 8 10.47 14.40 31.98
C ILE A 8 11.43 13.29 32.45
N VAL A 9 11.31 12.89 33.71
CA VAL A 9 12.08 11.77 34.28
C VAL A 9 11.19 10.54 34.30
N VAL A 10 11.65 9.45 33.68
CA VAL A 10 10.90 8.19 33.59
C VAL A 10 11.75 7.09 34.21
N GLN A 11 11.12 6.25 35.04
CA GLN A 11 11.75 5.04 35.56
C GLN A 11 11.68 3.94 34.50
N ALA A 12 12.79 3.27 34.27
CA ALA A 12 12.90 2.15 33.36
C ALA A 12 13.79 1.07 33.98
N THR A 13 13.47 -0.19 33.69
CA THR A 13 14.33 -1.32 34.01
C THR A 13 15.65 -1.24 33.22
N PRO A 14 16.71 -1.92 33.69
CA PRO A 14 17.97 -2.01 32.94
C PRO A 14 17.79 -2.55 31.52
N GLN A 15 16.88 -3.51 31.34
CA GLN A 15 16.54 -4.12 30.05
C GLN A 15 15.87 -3.11 29.12
N GLU A 16 14.84 -2.40 29.58
CA GLU A 16 14.17 -1.36 28.78
C GLU A 16 15.14 -0.27 28.35
N LYS A 17 15.99 0.20 29.28
CA LYS A 17 17.03 1.19 28.97
C LYS A 17 17.96 0.69 27.86
N LYS A 18 18.40 -0.57 27.93
CA LYS A 18 19.24 -1.18 26.89
C LYS A 18 18.51 -1.22 25.55
N MET A 19 17.24 -1.62 25.53
CA MET A 19 16.46 -1.71 24.30
C MET A 19 16.22 -0.34 23.66
N ILE A 20 15.92 0.68 24.45
CA ILE A 20 15.78 2.07 23.98
C ILE A 20 17.09 2.56 23.35
N MET A 21 18.23 2.33 24.03
CA MET A 21 19.54 2.73 23.53
C MET A 21 19.89 2.02 22.21
N LEU A 22 19.63 0.71 22.12
CA LEU A 22 19.86 -0.06 20.90
C LEU A 22 18.99 0.43 19.75
N LYS A 23 17.70 0.71 19.99
CA LYS A 23 16.78 1.25 18.98
C LYS A 23 17.24 2.63 18.49
N ALA A 24 17.61 3.52 19.40
CA ALA A 24 18.14 4.84 19.07
C ALA A 24 19.40 4.75 18.20
N LYS A 25 20.35 3.88 18.59
CA LYS A 25 21.58 3.62 17.82
C LYS A 25 21.27 3.07 16.43
N LYS A 26 20.37 2.10 16.31
CA LYS A 26 19.97 1.51 15.03
C LYS A 26 19.38 2.55 14.08
N LEU A 27 18.64 3.52 14.62
CA LEU A 27 17.99 4.59 13.85
C LEU A 27 18.90 5.83 13.65
N GLY A 28 20.11 5.85 14.23
CA GLY A 28 21.00 7.00 14.16
C GLY A 28 20.47 8.24 14.90
N LEU A 29 19.58 8.07 15.88
CA LEU A 29 18.93 9.16 16.60
C LEU A 29 19.47 9.29 18.03
N PRO A 30 19.54 10.50 18.60
CA PRO A 30 19.68 10.69 20.03
C PRO A 30 18.51 10.04 20.78
N VAL A 31 18.77 9.44 21.95
CA VAL A 31 17.73 8.79 22.77
C VAL A 31 16.60 9.78 23.10
N ALA A 32 16.92 11.02 23.47
CA ALA A 32 15.92 12.03 23.77
C ALA A 32 15.01 12.35 22.57
N GLU A 33 15.55 12.33 21.36
CA GLU A 33 14.78 12.56 20.13
C GLU A 33 13.89 11.36 19.82
N LEU A 34 14.41 10.13 19.95
CA LEU A 34 13.60 8.92 19.84
C LEU A 34 12.43 8.94 20.83
N MET A 35 12.67 9.34 22.08
CA MET A 35 11.61 9.38 23.11
C MET A 35 10.57 10.47 22.82
N ARG A 36 10.98 11.66 22.37
CA ARG A 36 10.04 12.71 21.96
C ARG A 36 9.15 12.27 20.81
N ARG A 37 9.75 11.70 19.75
CA ARG A 37 9.00 11.20 18.59
C ARG A 37 8.11 10.03 18.97
N GLY A 38 8.64 9.10 19.76
CA GLY A 38 7.90 7.94 20.26
C GLY A 38 6.68 8.35 21.07
N ALA A 39 6.80 9.35 21.95
CA ALA A 39 5.68 9.88 22.73
C ALA A 39 4.65 10.63 21.86
N THR A 40 5.10 11.32 20.81
CA THR A 40 4.20 12.04 19.88
C THR A 40 3.46 11.09 18.94
N ALA A 41 4.13 10.03 18.48
CA ALA A 41 3.59 9.05 17.55
C ALA A 41 2.91 7.87 18.24
N TYR A 42 2.91 7.83 19.57
CA TYR A 42 2.18 6.80 20.30
C TYR A 42 0.69 7.13 20.25
N GLU A 43 -0.04 6.33 19.49
CA GLU A 43 -1.50 6.34 19.42
C GLU A 43 -2.05 5.08 20.12
N SER A 44 -3.30 5.12 20.57
CA SER A 44 -3.93 3.97 21.23
C SER A 44 -4.17 2.84 20.21
N ALA A 45 -4.43 1.63 20.70
CA ALA A 45 -4.74 0.47 19.85
C ALA A 45 -5.95 0.70 18.91
N GLU A 46 -6.83 1.67 19.21
CA GLU A 46 -7.94 2.08 18.35
C GLU A 46 -7.47 2.74 17.03
N ALA A 47 -6.30 3.39 17.02
CA ALA A 47 -5.73 3.98 15.81
C ALA A 47 -5.09 2.93 14.88
N ASP A 48 -4.54 1.85 15.44
CA ASP A 48 -4.02 0.71 14.66
C ASP A 48 -5.15 -0.03 13.92
N GLU A 49 -6.36 -0.06 14.48
CA GLU A 49 -7.55 -0.63 13.84
C GLU A 49 -7.98 0.18 12.61
N GLU A 50 -7.87 1.51 12.66
CA GLU A 50 -8.22 2.41 11.54
C GLU A 50 -7.28 2.22 10.34
N LEU A 51 -5.99 1.99 10.59
CA LEU A 51 -5.01 1.63 9.56
C LEU A 51 -5.31 0.25 8.93
N GLY A 52 -5.75 -0.72 9.74
CA GLY A 52 -6.23 -2.02 9.25
C GLY A 52 -7.41 -1.88 8.29
N ILE A 53 -8.41 -1.07 8.66
CA ILE A 53 -9.58 -0.79 7.83
C ILE A 53 -9.18 -0.13 6.51
N LEU A 54 -8.21 0.81 6.54
CA LEU A 54 -7.71 1.46 5.33
C LEU A 54 -7.02 0.47 4.39
N ALA A 55 -6.19 -0.43 4.93
CA ALA A 55 -5.51 -1.45 4.15
C ALA A 55 -6.51 -2.41 3.48
N ASP A 56 -7.54 -2.84 4.21
CA ASP A 56 -8.59 -3.70 3.66
C ASP A 56 -9.38 -3.03 2.53
N LYS A 57 -9.70 -1.73 2.70
CA LYS A 57 -10.35 -0.95 1.63
C LYS A 57 -9.47 -0.80 0.40
N ALA A 58 -8.17 -0.56 0.58
CA ALA A 58 -7.22 -0.44 -0.51
C ALA A 58 -7.08 -1.76 -1.28
N LYS A 59 -6.98 -2.89 -0.56
CA LYS A 59 -6.96 -4.22 -1.16
C LYS A 59 -8.22 -4.50 -1.97
N ALA A 60 -9.39 -4.28 -1.38
CA ALA A 60 -10.66 -4.49 -2.07
C ALA A 60 -10.81 -3.62 -3.33
N ALA A 61 -10.26 -2.41 -3.33
CA ALA A 61 -10.23 -1.55 -4.51
C ALA A 61 -9.28 -2.09 -5.59
N ALA A 62 -8.09 -2.57 -5.21
CA ALA A 62 -7.14 -3.18 -6.14
C ALA A 62 -7.71 -4.45 -6.77
N ASP A 63 -8.34 -5.33 -5.97
CA ASP A 63 -8.96 -6.56 -6.46
C ASP A 63 -10.06 -6.27 -7.49
N ARG A 64 -10.90 -5.26 -7.24
CA ARG A 64 -11.92 -4.81 -8.22
C ARG A 64 -11.28 -4.27 -9.50
N ALA A 65 -10.24 -3.46 -9.39
CA ALA A 65 -9.56 -2.90 -10.56
C ALA A 65 -8.92 -3.99 -11.43
N SER A 66 -8.25 -4.96 -10.80
CA SER A 66 -7.69 -6.12 -11.50
C SER A 66 -8.78 -6.93 -12.21
N GLY A 67 -9.90 -7.20 -11.53
CA GLY A 67 -11.03 -7.91 -12.15
C GLY A 67 -11.59 -7.17 -13.37
N SER A 68 -11.75 -5.85 -13.29
CA SER A 68 -12.20 -5.05 -14.45
C SER A 68 -11.20 -5.05 -15.61
N ILE A 69 -9.90 -5.11 -15.33
CA ILE A 69 -8.87 -5.25 -16.37
C ILE A 69 -9.01 -6.61 -17.07
N ASP A 70 -9.15 -7.68 -16.30
CA ASP A 70 -9.31 -9.04 -16.84
C ASP A 70 -10.57 -9.15 -17.71
N GLU A 71 -11.69 -8.54 -17.29
CA GLU A 71 -12.93 -8.47 -18.07
C GLU A 71 -12.73 -7.74 -19.40
N VAL A 72 -12.03 -6.60 -19.39
CA VAL A 72 -11.74 -5.83 -20.61
C VAL A 72 -10.84 -6.62 -21.56
N LEU A 73 -9.82 -7.30 -21.04
CA LEU A 73 -8.93 -8.13 -21.84
C LEU A 73 -9.69 -9.29 -22.51
N ALA A 74 -10.54 -9.98 -21.75
CA ALA A 74 -11.38 -11.06 -22.28
C ALA A 74 -12.35 -10.55 -23.37
N PHE A 75 -12.93 -9.37 -23.17
CA PHE A 75 -13.79 -8.74 -24.17
C PHE A 75 -13.02 -8.40 -25.47
N VAL A 76 -11.83 -7.81 -25.35
CA VAL A 76 -10.98 -7.47 -26.50
C VAL A 76 -10.56 -8.72 -27.26
N GLU A 77 -10.20 -9.79 -26.57
CA GLU A 77 -9.85 -11.08 -27.19
C GLU A 77 -11.03 -11.65 -27.98
N ALA A 78 -12.22 -11.69 -27.39
CA ALA A 78 -13.44 -12.15 -28.06
C ALA A 78 -13.80 -11.27 -29.28
N SER A 79 -13.61 -9.96 -29.17
CA SER A 79 -13.82 -9.02 -30.28
C SER A 79 -12.84 -9.26 -31.42
N ASN A 80 -11.56 -9.42 -31.13
CA ASN A 80 -10.53 -9.68 -32.14
C ASN A 80 -10.79 -10.99 -32.89
N LYS A 81 -11.24 -12.03 -32.19
CA LYS A 81 -11.65 -13.29 -32.82
C LYS A 81 -12.80 -13.08 -33.81
N ARG A 82 -13.83 -12.33 -33.43
CA ARG A 82 -14.97 -12.02 -34.30
C ARG A 82 -14.57 -11.21 -35.53
N ILE A 83 -13.69 -10.22 -35.35
CA ILE A 83 -13.17 -9.41 -36.46
C ILE A 83 -12.44 -10.31 -37.47
N ALA A 84 -11.57 -11.20 -36.99
CA ALA A 84 -10.83 -12.12 -37.87
C ALA A 84 -11.77 -13.06 -38.65
N GLU A 85 -12.86 -13.53 -38.05
CA GLU A 85 -13.88 -14.35 -38.73
C GLU A 85 -14.57 -13.56 -39.85
N LEU A 86 -14.98 -12.32 -39.58
CA LEU A 86 -15.60 -11.43 -40.56
C LEU A 86 -14.64 -11.06 -41.70
N GLU A 87 -13.37 -10.77 -41.40
CA GLU A 87 -12.33 -10.49 -42.39
C GLU A 87 -12.06 -11.70 -43.29
N ALA A 88 -12.05 -12.90 -42.74
CA ALA A 88 -11.89 -14.14 -43.50
C ALA A 88 -13.11 -14.45 -44.38
N GLU A 89 -14.32 -14.16 -43.92
CA GLU A 89 -15.55 -14.26 -44.72
C GLU A 89 -15.57 -13.25 -45.86
N ALA A 90 -15.27 -11.98 -45.58
CA ALA A 90 -15.18 -10.93 -46.59
C ALA A 90 -14.14 -11.25 -47.67
N SER A 91 -12.96 -11.75 -47.26
CA SER A 91 -11.90 -12.15 -48.20
C SER A 91 -12.32 -13.32 -49.11
N ARG A 92 -13.06 -14.30 -48.58
CA ARG A 92 -13.60 -15.41 -49.39
C ARG A 92 -14.62 -14.93 -50.41
N ASN A 93 -15.58 -14.12 -49.98
CA ASN A 93 -16.61 -13.59 -50.86
C ASN A 93 -16.03 -12.72 -51.99
N MET A 94 -14.94 -12.00 -51.73
CA MET A 94 -14.25 -11.19 -52.74
C MET A 94 -13.45 -12.03 -53.75
N SER A 95 -12.94 -13.20 -53.33
CA SER A 95 -12.26 -14.16 -54.23
C SER A 95 -13.22 -14.91 -55.16
N GLU A 96 -14.47 -15.13 -54.75
CA GLU A 96 -15.49 -15.80 -55.59
C GLU A 96 -16.17 -14.86 -56.59
N ALA A 97 -16.06 -13.54 -56.39
CA ALA A 97 -16.63 -12.51 -57.25
C ALA A 97 -15.73 -12.12 -58.45
N ILE A 98 -14.50 -12.65 -58.53
CA ILE A 98 -13.50 -12.41 -59.59
C ILE A 98 -13.39 -13.66 -60.47
#